data_AF-A0AAW7IAT6-F1
#
_entry.id   AF-A0AAW7IAT6-F1
#
_cell.length_a   1.000
_cell.length_b   1.000
_cell.length_c   1.000
_cell.angle_alpha   90.00
_cell.angle_beta   90.00
_cell.angle_gamma   90.00
#
_symmetry.space_group_name_H-M   'P 1'
#
loop_
_entity.id
_entity.type
_entity.pdbx_description
1 polymer ?
#
loop_
_entity_poly.entity_id
_entity_poly.type
_entity_poly.pdbx_seq_one_letter_code
_entity_poly.pdbx_strand_id
1 'polypeptide(L)'
;MKLFNETEKVIAEYKERVNKLDLQEQELHAELNALQEEHTALILDQEGANLSERIYLKSQAKEVVGKSEIVNGMIEELGEEKAALRMEFTPLYKTALNEDIEAKVGKYNINSIVDKYRYEMISEIASMGKQMADQYHAIAPDIHELFEDEKVIEAFPQVRYSFNQDHWKPTYQEASKTVLNRNQVFEALGGYIPASIPKPKDVK
;
A
#
# COMPACT_ATOMS: atom_id res chain seq x y z
N MET A 1 -6.57 5.90 -4.92
CA MET A 1 -5.34 5.66 -4.13
C MET A 1 -4.28 5.19 -5.11
N LYS A 2 -3.13 5.85 -5.17
CA LYS A 2 -2.08 5.50 -6.14
C LYS A 2 -0.74 5.41 -5.40
N LEU A 3 -0.17 4.21 -5.38
CA LEU A 3 0.97 3.85 -4.52
C LEU A 3 2.31 3.95 -5.25
N PHE A 4 2.32 3.73 -6.56
CA PHE A 4 3.51 3.57 -7.38
C PHE A 4 3.60 4.65 -8.46
N ASN A 5 3.44 5.91 -8.07
CA ASN A 5 3.35 7.01 -9.03
C ASN A 5 4.65 7.21 -9.79
N GLU A 6 5.77 7.22 -9.08
CA GLU A 6 7.08 7.46 -9.69
C GLU A 6 7.57 6.19 -10.39
N THR A 7 7.36 5.03 -9.77
CA THR A 7 7.72 3.74 -10.37
C THR A 7 6.98 3.49 -11.69
N GLU A 8 5.70 3.85 -11.81
CA GLU A 8 4.96 3.71 -13.06
C GLU A 8 5.54 4.53 -14.22
N LYS A 9 6.08 5.73 -13.94
CA LYS A 9 6.74 6.56 -14.97
C LYS A 9 7.99 5.87 -15.50
N VAL A 10 8.83 5.36 -14.59
CA VAL A 10 10.05 4.62 -14.94
C VAL A 10 9.72 3.33 -15.70
N ILE A 11 8.65 2.61 -15.31
CA ILE A 11 8.17 1.43 -16.03
C ILE A 11 7.77 1.78 -17.46
N ALA A 12 7.03 2.87 -17.65
CA ALA A 12 6.56 3.29 -18.96
C ALA A 12 7.74 3.59 -19.90
N GLU A 13 8.72 4.35 -19.42
CA GLU A 13 9.93 4.67 -20.18
C GLU A 13 10.76 3.41 -20.52
N TYR A 14 10.95 2.52 -19.54
CA TYR A 14 11.65 1.25 -19.76
C TYR A 14 10.96 0.40 -20.83
N LYS A 15 9.63 0.26 -20.73
CA LYS A 15 8.84 -0.52 -21.71
C LYS A 15 8.90 0.08 -23.10
N GLU A 16 8.89 1.41 -23.23
CA GLU A 16 9.02 2.06 -24.54
C GLU A 16 10.37 1.71 -25.20
N ARG A 17 11.47 1.76 -24.44
CA ARG A 17 12.80 1.44 -24.96
C ARG A 17 12.96 -0.05 -25.26
N VAL A 18 12.46 -0.93 -24.38
CA VAL A 18 12.46 -2.38 -24.62
C VAL A 18 11.67 -2.74 -25.88
N ASN A 19 10.49 -2.16 -26.07
CA ASN A 19 9.67 -2.45 -27.25
C ASN A 19 10.39 -2.12 -28.57
N LYS A 20 11.20 -1.05 -28.61
CA LYS A 20 12.01 -0.71 -29.79
C LYS A 20 13.04 -1.80 -30.10
N LEU A 21 13.73 -2.29 -29.06
CA LEU A 21 14.71 -3.38 -29.20
C LEU A 21 14.05 -4.72 -29.54
N ASP A 22 12.87 -5.00 -29.00
CA ASP A 22 12.11 -6.22 -29.29
C ASP A 22 11.62 -6.25 -30.76
N LEU A 23 11.20 -5.11 -31.30
CA LEU A 23 10.84 -4.99 -32.72
C LEU A 23 12.04 -5.25 -33.63
N GLN A 24 13.20 -4.66 -33.31
CA GLN A 24 14.43 -4.90 -34.08
C GLN A 24 14.88 -6.37 -34.02
N GLU A 25 14.79 -7.01 -32.85
CA GLU A 25 15.10 -8.43 -32.70
C GLU A 25 14.16 -9.31 -33.54
N GLN A 26 12.86 -8.97 -33.60
CA GLN A 26 11.90 -9.66 -34.47
C GLN A 26 12.24 -9.54 -35.95
N GLU A 27 12.60 -8.33 -36.41
CA GLU A 27 13.02 -8.09 -37.80
C GLU A 27 14.27 -8.88 -38.15
N LEU A 28 15.28 -8.91 -37.27
CA LEU A 28 16.52 -9.67 -37.48
C LEU A 28 16.27 -11.18 -37.53
N HIS A 29 15.42 -11.72 -36.66
CA HIS A 29 15.06 -13.15 -36.72
C HIS A 29 14.26 -13.50 -37.98
N ALA A 30 13.37 -12.61 -38.44
CA ALA A 30 12.66 -12.81 -39.69
C ALA A 30 13.62 -12.84 -40.89
N GLU A 31 14.57 -11.91 -40.94
CA GLU A 31 15.61 -11.86 -41.98
C GLU A 31 16.51 -13.12 -41.93
N LEU A 32 16.91 -13.55 -40.73
CA LEU A 32 17.72 -14.76 -40.57
C LEU A 32 17.00 -16.01 -41.10
N ASN A 33 15.70 -16.13 -40.83
CA ASN A 33 14.89 -17.23 -41.34
C ASN A 33 14.78 -17.18 -42.88
N ALA A 34 14.57 -15.99 -43.46
CA ALA A 34 14.52 -15.82 -44.91
C ALA A 34 15.86 -16.20 -45.57
N LEU A 35 16.99 -15.81 -44.98
CA LEU A 35 18.33 -16.20 -45.44
C LEU A 35 18.55 -17.72 -45.34
N GLN A 36 18.04 -18.38 -44.29
CA GLN A 36 18.12 -19.84 -44.17
C GLN A 36 17.29 -20.56 -45.25
N GLU A 37 16.10 -20.04 -45.57
CA GLU A 37 15.26 -20.56 -46.65
C GLU A 37 15.95 -20.38 -48.01
N GLU A 38 16.51 -19.19 -48.28
CA GLU A 38 17.27 -18.90 -49.50
C GLU A 38 18.48 -19.83 -49.64
N HIS A 39 19.28 -19.97 -48.56
CA HIS A 39 20.43 -20.87 -48.57
C HIS A 39 20.04 -22.32 -48.85
N THR A 40 18.91 -22.77 -48.30
CA THR A 40 18.40 -24.13 -48.53
C THR A 40 17.98 -24.33 -49.98
N ALA A 41 17.28 -23.36 -50.58
CA ALA A 41 16.91 -23.39 -51.99
C ALA A 41 18.15 -23.46 -52.90
N LEU A 42 19.17 -22.64 -52.62
CA LEU A 42 20.44 -22.64 -53.37
C LEU A 42 21.20 -23.96 -53.28
N ILE A 43 21.07 -24.71 -52.19
CA ILE A 43 21.66 -26.06 -52.06
C ILE A 43 20.90 -27.05 -52.93
N LEU A 44 19.56 -27.01 -52.91
CA LEU A 44 18.72 -27.92 -53.70
C LEU A 44 18.93 -27.70 -55.21
N ASP A 45 19.04 -26.44 -55.65
CA ASP A 45 19.25 -26.10 -57.06
C ASP A 45 20.60 -26.60 -57.60
N GLN A 46 21.59 -26.87 -56.74
CA GLN A 46 22.89 -27.42 -57.16
C GLN A 46 22.83 -28.89 -57.61
N GLU A 47 21.79 -29.64 -57.23
CA GLU A 47 21.65 -31.06 -57.55
C GLU A 47 21.42 -31.30 -59.05
N GLY A 48 20.74 -30.38 -59.74
CA GLY A 48 20.47 -30.43 -61.18
C GLY A 48 21.38 -29.57 -62.06
N ALA A 49 22.24 -28.73 -61.46
CA ALA A 49 23.02 -27.72 -62.16
C ALA A 49 24.25 -28.27 -62.91
N ASN A 50 24.56 -27.67 -64.07
CA ASN A 50 25.83 -27.90 -64.77
C ASN A 50 27.02 -27.21 -64.03
N LEU A 51 28.25 -27.39 -64.51
CA LEU A 51 29.45 -26.88 -63.82
C LEU A 51 29.43 -25.35 -63.62
N SER A 52 29.08 -24.59 -64.66
CA SER A 52 29.04 -23.13 -64.61
C SER A 52 27.95 -22.64 -63.65
N GLU A 53 26.76 -23.23 -63.73
CA GLU A 53 25.64 -22.95 -62.81
C GLU A 53 26.00 -23.28 -61.36
N ARG A 54 26.68 -24.41 -61.13
CA ARG A 54 27.10 -24.82 -59.78
C ARG A 54 28.12 -23.85 -59.17
N ILE A 55 29.05 -23.31 -59.97
CA ILE A 55 30.00 -22.28 -59.50
C ILE A 55 29.22 -21.01 -59.09
N TYR A 56 28.25 -20.61 -59.90
CA TYR A 56 27.40 -19.44 -59.62
C TYR A 56 26.58 -19.62 -58.34
N LEU A 57 25.85 -20.74 -58.20
CA LEU A 57 25.05 -21.06 -57.02
C LEU A 57 25.90 -21.14 -55.74
N LYS A 58 27.11 -21.70 -55.81
CA LYS A 58 28.05 -21.71 -54.68
C LYS A 58 28.48 -20.29 -54.27
N SER A 59 28.65 -19.39 -55.24
CA SER A 59 28.98 -17.99 -54.93
C SER A 59 27.84 -17.30 -54.20
N GLN A 60 26.59 -17.49 -54.65
CA GLN A 60 25.41 -16.95 -53.98
C GLN A 60 25.23 -17.54 -52.58
N ALA A 61 25.36 -18.86 -52.42
CA ALA A 61 25.25 -19.51 -51.12
C ALA A 61 26.27 -18.94 -50.12
N LYS A 62 27.50 -18.65 -50.57
CA LYS A 62 28.52 -18.01 -49.74
C LYS A 62 28.15 -16.57 -49.36
N GLU A 63 27.51 -15.82 -50.25
CA GLU A 63 27.00 -14.48 -49.94
C GLU A 63 25.90 -14.53 -48.88
N VAL A 64 24.95 -15.48 -49.01
CA VAL A 64 23.88 -15.70 -48.02
C VAL A 64 24.45 -16.04 -46.65
N VAL A 65 25.43 -16.95 -46.57
CA VAL A 65 26.13 -17.27 -45.31
C VAL A 65 26.75 -16.01 -44.70
N GLY A 66 27.43 -15.19 -45.49
CA GLY A 66 28.01 -13.93 -45.02
C GLY A 66 26.97 -12.96 -44.47
N LYS A 67 25.80 -12.85 -45.12
CA LYS A 67 24.68 -12.05 -44.60
C LYS A 67 24.14 -12.62 -43.28
N SER A 68 23.98 -13.94 -43.17
CA SER A 68 23.53 -14.59 -41.93
C SER A 68 24.51 -14.36 -40.76
N GLU A 69 25.82 -14.39 -41.01
CA GLU A 69 26.84 -14.07 -40.00
C GLU A 69 26.70 -12.63 -39.49
N ILE A 70 26.47 -11.66 -40.39
CA ILE A 70 26.22 -10.26 -40.01
C ILE A 70 24.95 -10.13 -39.16
N VAL A 71 23.84 -10.76 -39.59
CA VAL A 71 22.57 -10.72 -38.85
C VAL A 71 22.71 -11.34 -37.46
N ASN A 72 23.43 -12.47 -37.34
CA ASN A 72 23.72 -13.08 -36.04
C ASN A 72 24.53 -12.14 -35.14
N GLY A 73 25.56 -11.46 -35.68
CA GLY A 73 26.31 -10.46 -34.93
C GLY A 73 25.42 -9.32 -34.42
N MET A 74 24.50 -8.83 -35.25
CA MET A 74 23.54 -7.80 -34.84
C MET A 74 22.58 -8.29 -33.74
N ILE A 75 22.17 -9.56 -33.75
CA ILE A 75 21.36 -10.16 -32.68
C ILE A 75 22.14 -10.22 -31.36
N GLU A 76 23.43 -10.59 -31.41
CA GLU A 76 24.30 -10.59 -30.24
C GLU A 76 24.47 -9.17 -29.65
N GLU A 77 24.75 -8.18 -30.50
CA GLU A 77 24.82 -6.76 -30.11
C GLU A 77 23.52 -6.29 -29.45
N LEU A 78 22.36 -6.65 -30.01
CA LEU A 78 21.04 -6.35 -29.42
C LEU A 78 20.86 -6.98 -28.02
N GLY A 79 21.39 -8.19 -27.82
CA GLY A 79 21.41 -8.84 -26.52
C GLY A 79 22.21 -8.04 -25.49
N GLU A 80 23.37 -7.53 -25.88
CA GLU A 80 24.20 -6.64 -25.04
C GLU A 80 23.51 -5.30 -24.76
N GLU A 81 22.87 -4.70 -25.76
CA GLU A 81 22.09 -3.47 -25.59
C GLU A 81 20.93 -3.65 -24.61
N LYS A 82 20.19 -4.76 -24.70
CA LYS A 82 19.13 -5.10 -23.74
C LYS A 82 19.69 -5.30 -22.33
N ALA A 83 20.88 -5.88 -22.19
CA ALA A 83 21.53 -6.04 -20.90
C ALA A 83 21.97 -4.69 -20.31
N ALA A 84 22.56 -3.83 -21.13
CA ALA A 84 22.95 -2.47 -20.76
C ALA A 84 21.73 -1.64 -20.33
N LEU A 85 20.61 -1.73 -21.05
CA LEU A 85 19.35 -1.07 -20.70
C LEU A 85 18.83 -1.51 -19.32
N ARG A 86 18.90 -2.80 -19.00
CA ARG A 86 18.51 -3.30 -17.66
C ARG A 86 19.42 -2.71 -16.57
N MET A 87 20.73 -2.63 -16.82
CA MET A 87 21.67 -2.03 -15.88
C MET A 87 21.41 -0.53 -15.68
N GLU A 88 21.09 0.20 -16.76
CA GLU A 88 20.74 1.61 -16.74
C GLU A 88 19.48 1.88 -15.90
N PHE A 89 18.42 1.09 -16.10
CA PHE A 89 17.14 1.30 -15.42
C PHE A 89 17.09 0.77 -13.99
N THR A 90 17.90 -0.23 -13.63
CA THR A 90 17.91 -0.79 -12.26
C THR A 90 18.04 0.26 -11.15
N PRO A 91 19.00 1.20 -11.18
CA PRO A 91 19.08 2.27 -10.18
C PRO A 91 17.88 3.23 -10.24
N LEU A 92 17.32 3.51 -11.43
CA LEU A 92 16.15 4.37 -11.58
C LEU A 92 14.91 3.77 -10.91
N TYR A 93 14.68 2.46 -11.10
CA TYR A 93 13.64 1.72 -10.39
C TYR A 93 13.81 1.80 -8.88
N LYS A 94 15.04 1.60 -8.39
CA LYS A 94 15.32 1.65 -6.95
C LYS A 94 15.01 3.03 -6.37
N THR A 95 15.40 4.10 -7.05
CA THR A 95 15.11 5.48 -6.63
C THR A 95 13.61 5.75 -6.62
N ALA A 96 12.91 5.44 -7.71
CA ALA A 96 11.47 5.66 -7.81
C ALA A 96 10.68 4.87 -6.75
N LEU A 97 11.08 3.64 -6.45
CA LEU A 97 10.49 2.85 -5.36
C LEU A 97 10.69 3.50 -3.99
N ASN A 98 11.86 4.06 -3.73
CA ASN A 98 12.11 4.78 -2.47
C ASN A 98 11.24 6.03 -2.35
N GLU A 99 11.11 6.80 -3.44
CA GLU A 99 10.23 7.99 -3.47
C GLU A 99 8.76 7.61 -3.22
N ASP A 100 8.28 6.53 -3.83
CA ASP A 100 6.94 6.00 -3.59
C ASP A 100 6.75 5.54 -2.13
N ILE A 101 7.76 4.92 -1.51
CA ILE A 101 7.75 4.54 -0.08
C ILE A 101 7.68 5.78 0.82
N GLU A 102 8.49 6.80 0.56
CA GLU A 102 8.49 8.04 1.35
C GLU A 102 7.14 8.75 1.24
N ALA A 103 6.60 8.86 0.04
CA ALA A 103 5.28 9.42 -0.21
C ALA A 103 4.17 8.62 0.50
N LYS A 104 4.31 7.29 0.60
CA LYS A 104 3.38 6.42 1.32
C LYS A 104 3.37 6.71 2.82
N VAL A 105 4.54 6.84 3.45
CA VAL A 105 4.66 7.06 4.91
C VAL A 105 3.93 8.33 5.34
N GLY A 106 4.07 9.42 4.59
CA GLY A 106 3.40 10.68 4.90
C GLY A 106 1.89 10.65 4.69
N LYS A 107 1.39 9.91 3.69
CA LYS A 107 -0.03 9.93 3.30
C LYS A 107 -0.88 8.87 4.00
N TYR A 108 -0.29 7.74 4.39
CA TYR A 108 -1.03 6.58 4.90
C TYR A 108 -0.60 6.23 6.33
N ASN A 109 -0.55 7.22 7.21
CA ASN A 109 -0.29 6.99 8.62
C ASN A 109 -1.53 6.41 9.32
N ILE A 110 -1.55 5.11 9.58
CA ILE A 110 -2.67 4.44 10.25
C ILE A 110 -2.80 4.88 11.72
N ASN A 111 -1.72 5.33 12.36
CA ASN A 111 -1.80 5.78 13.75
C ASN A 111 -2.73 6.97 13.90
N SER A 112 -2.78 7.90 12.93
CA SER A 112 -3.71 9.03 13.00
C SER A 112 -5.18 8.59 12.97
N ILE A 113 -5.49 7.51 12.24
CA ILE A 113 -6.83 6.91 12.20
C ILE A 113 -7.16 6.27 13.54
N VAL A 114 -6.22 5.50 14.12
CA VAL A 114 -6.40 4.85 15.42
C VAL A 114 -6.59 5.91 16.52
N ASP A 115 -5.74 6.94 16.54
CA ASP A 115 -5.81 8.02 17.53
C ASP A 115 -7.10 8.82 17.38
N LYS A 116 -7.58 9.03 16.15
CA LYS A 116 -8.89 9.62 15.88
C LYS A 116 -10.02 8.86 16.58
N TYR A 117 -10.15 7.57 16.29
CA TYR A 117 -11.25 6.79 16.85
C TYR A 117 -11.11 6.57 18.35
N ARG A 118 -9.88 6.46 18.88
CA ARG A 118 -9.64 6.44 20.33
C ARG A 118 -10.17 7.69 21.01
N TYR A 119 -9.87 8.87 20.44
CA TYR A 119 -10.36 10.14 20.96
C TYR A 119 -11.88 10.26 20.87
N GLU A 120 -12.48 9.90 19.73
CA GLU A 120 -13.94 9.94 19.54
C GLU A 120 -14.66 9.03 20.54
N MET A 121 -14.24 7.77 20.69
CA MET A 121 -14.83 6.83 21.65
C MET A 121 -14.77 7.38 23.09
N ILE A 122 -13.62 7.90 23.51
CA ILE A 122 -13.44 8.44 24.86
C ILE A 122 -14.22 9.73 25.05
N SER A 123 -14.33 10.57 24.02
CA SER A 123 -15.12 11.80 24.06
C SER A 123 -16.61 11.52 24.22
N GLU A 124 -17.13 10.49 23.54
CA GLU A 124 -18.52 10.05 23.71
C GLU A 124 -18.78 9.54 25.14
N ILE A 125 -17.87 8.70 25.67
CA ILE A 125 -17.96 8.19 27.05
C ILE A 125 -17.91 9.36 28.06
N ALA A 126 -16.99 10.30 27.87
CA ALA A 126 -16.87 11.49 28.71
C ALA A 126 -18.10 12.40 28.63
N SER A 127 -18.69 12.57 27.45
CA SER A 127 -19.94 13.32 27.31
C SER A 127 -21.07 12.67 28.10
N MET A 128 -21.21 11.34 28.03
CA MET A 128 -22.21 10.59 28.78
C MET A 128 -21.98 10.68 30.29
N GLY A 129 -20.75 10.44 30.75
CA GLY A 129 -20.37 10.56 32.16
C GLY A 129 -20.66 11.94 32.72
N LYS A 130 -20.35 12.99 31.96
CA LYS A 130 -20.64 14.39 32.33
C LYS A 130 -22.15 14.64 32.43
N GLN A 131 -22.93 14.20 31.45
CA GLN A 131 -24.40 14.37 31.46
C GLN A 131 -25.04 13.67 32.66
N MET A 132 -24.58 12.47 33.03
CA MET A 132 -25.07 11.76 34.22
C MET A 132 -24.64 12.47 35.51
N ALA A 133 -23.40 12.97 35.58
CA ALA A 133 -22.94 13.74 36.73
C ALA A 133 -23.73 15.06 36.89
N ASP A 134 -23.99 15.78 35.81
CA ASP A 134 -24.78 17.02 35.81
C ASP A 134 -26.21 16.73 36.32
N GLN A 135 -26.84 15.64 35.86
CA GLN A 135 -28.17 15.22 36.34
C GLN A 135 -28.16 14.79 37.81
N TYR A 136 -27.14 14.05 38.26
CA TYR A 136 -26.98 13.69 39.67
C TYR A 136 -26.87 14.93 40.54
N HIS A 137 -26.00 15.88 40.16
CA HIS A 137 -25.78 17.12 40.92
C HIS A 137 -27.01 18.03 40.94
N ALA A 138 -27.88 17.98 39.93
CA ALA A 138 -29.11 18.76 39.90
C ALA A 138 -30.13 18.34 40.99
N ILE A 139 -30.21 17.04 41.31
CA ILE A 139 -31.15 16.50 42.32
C ILE A 139 -30.50 16.22 43.67
N ALA A 140 -29.16 16.18 43.72
CA ALA A 140 -28.43 15.81 44.92
C ALA A 140 -28.75 16.69 46.15
N PRO A 141 -28.85 18.04 46.05
CA PRO A 141 -29.17 18.86 47.21
C PRO A 141 -30.50 18.48 47.88
N ASP A 142 -31.56 18.30 47.08
CA ASP A 142 -32.90 17.97 47.58
C ASP A 142 -32.94 16.56 48.21
N ILE A 143 -32.21 15.60 47.62
CA ILE A 143 -32.12 14.24 48.16
C ILE A 143 -31.27 14.20 49.43
N HIS A 144 -30.14 14.93 49.47
CA HIS A 144 -29.29 15.00 50.66
C HIS A 144 -30.00 15.66 51.83
N GLU A 145 -30.78 16.73 51.59
CA GLU A 145 -31.63 17.35 52.62
C GLU A 145 -32.56 16.32 53.29
N LEU A 146 -33.20 15.45 52.50
CA LEU A 146 -34.10 14.43 53.02
C LEU A 146 -33.36 13.25 53.67
N PHE A 147 -32.27 12.78 53.05
CA PHE A 147 -31.58 11.55 53.46
C PHE A 147 -30.59 11.77 54.62
N GLU A 148 -30.28 13.03 54.94
CA GLU A 148 -29.48 13.42 56.09
C GLU A 148 -30.33 13.80 57.32
N ASP A 149 -31.66 13.87 57.20
CA ASP A 149 -32.57 14.11 58.34
C ASP A 149 -32.55 12.93 59.33
N GLU A 150 -32.29 13.23 60.60
CA GLU A 150 -32.14 12.23 61.67
C GLU A 150 -33.40 11.36 61.84
N LYS A 151 -34.61 11.93 61.74
CA LYS A 151 -35.87 11.17 61.88
C LYS A 151 -36.11 10.27 60.69
N VAL A 152 -35.72 10.70 59.50
CA VAL A 152 -35.81 9.87 58.28
C VAL A 152 -34.83 8.71 58.38
N ILE A 153 -33.60 8.94 58.86
CA ILE A 153 -32.61 7.90 59.08
C ILE A 153 -33.06 6.91 60.17
N GLU A 154 -33.66 7.38 61.27
CA GLU A 154 -34.20 6.51 62.32
C GLU A 154 -35.30 5.60 61.80
N ALA A 155 -36.20 6.12 60.96
CA ALA A 155 -37.30 5.36 60.38
C ALA A 155 -36.85 4.43 59.22
N PHE A 156 -35.82 4.85 58.46
CA PHE A 156 -35.35 4.14 57.26
C PHE A 156 -33.81 4.11 57.17
N PRO A 157 -33.10 3.34 58.02
CA PRO A 157 -31.63 3.38 58.11
C PRO A 157 -30.88 3.09 56.81
N GLN A 158 -31.49 2.34 55.89
CA GLN A 158 -30.91 1.97 54.59
C GLN A 158 -30.71 3.16 53.64
N VAL A 159 -31.43 4.27 53.83
CA VAL A 159 -31.38 5.40 52.88
C VAL A 159 -30.04 6.14 52.92
N ARG A 160 -29.36 6.09 54.08
CA ARG A 160 -28.09 6.79 54.36
C ARG A 160 -26.98 6.54 53.34
N TYR A 161 -26.97 5.35 52.73
CA TYR A 161 -25.95 4.95 51.75
C TYR A 161 -26.53 4.67 50.35
N SER A 162 -27.82 4.94 50.15
CA SER A 162 -28.53 4.58 48.93
C SER A 162 -28.27 5.55 47.77
N PHE A 163 -27.97 6.81 48.08
CA PHE A 163 -27.71 7.86 47.10
C PHE A 163 -26.21 8.18 47.05
N ASN A 164 -25.49 7.46 46.19
CA ASN A 164 -24.05 7.63 45.95
C ASN A 164 -23.80 7.86 44.47
N GLN A 165 -23.02 8.92 44.14
CA GLN A 165 -22.65 9.29 42.79
C GLN A 165 -22.01 8.15 41.98
N ASP A 166 -21.23 7.26 42.60
CA ASP A 166 -20.57 6.16 41.90
C ASP A 166 -21.54 5.14 41.30
N HIS A 167 -22.74 5.00 41.87
CA HIS A 167 -23.79 4.13 41.31
C HIS A 167 -24.45 4.72 40.05
N TRP A 168 -24.25 6.01 39.80
CA TRP A 168 -24.89 6.75 38.71
C TRP A 168 -23.92 7.16 37.61
N LYS A 169 -22.75 6.51 37.54
CA LYS A 169 -21.83 6.62 36.40
C LYS A 169 -22.18 5.57 35.34
N PRO A 170 -21.81 5.79 34.07
CA PRO A 170 -21.94 4.75 33.05
C PRO A 170 -21.17 3.48 33.47
N THR A 171 -21.72 2.31 33.19
CA THR A 171 -21.09 1.03 33.56
C THR A 171 -20.15 0.57 32.46
N TYR A 172 -18.92 0.21 32.82
CA TYR A 172 -17.95 -0.40 31.92
C TYR A 172 -17.48 -1.75 32.46
N GLN A 173 -17.61 -2.78 31.65
CA GLN A 173 -17.08 -4.11 31.94
C GLN A 173 -16.26 -4.59 30.74
N GLU A 174 -14.97 -4.80 30.96
CA GLU A 174 -14.06 -5.27 29.92
C GLU A 174 -14.21 -6.78 29.72
N ALA A 175 -15.04 -7.18 28.76
CA ALA A 175 -15.23 -8.59 28.40
C ALA A 175 -14.20 -9.10 27.37
N SER A 176 -13.48 -8.20 26.70
CA SER A 176 -12.53 -8.50 25.63
C SER A 176 -11.42 -7.46 25.57
N LYS A 177 -10.28 -7.81 24.96
CA LYS A 177 -9.17 -6.85 24.76
C LYS A 177 -9.66 -5.65 23.95
N THR A 178 -9.47 -4.45 24.49
CA THR A 178 -9.86 -3.20 23.83
C THR A 178 -8.65 -2.41 23.32
N VAL A 179 -8.88 -1.49 22.39
CA VAL A 179 -7.83 -0.56 21.90
C VAL A 179 -7.57 0.61 22.85
N LEU A 180 -8.42 0.76 23.87
CA LEU A 180 -8.37 1.79 24.89
C LEU A 180 -7.73 1.24 26.16
N ASN A 181 -6.99 2.05 26.89
CA ASN A 181 -6.56 1.65 28.22
C ASN A 181 -7.77 1.68 29.16
N ARG A 182 -7.93 0.63 29.97
CA ARG A 182 -8.98 0.53 30.99
C ARG A 182 -9.06 1.78 31.90
N ASN A 183 -7.92 2.34 32.29
CA ASN A 183 -7.88 3.54 33.13
C ASN A 183 -8.43 4.78 32.40
N GLN A 184 -8.13 4.91 31.10
CA GLN A 184 -8.65 6.01 30.27
C GLN A 184 -10.18 5.95 30.20
N VAL A 185 -10.75 4.74 30.09
CA VAL A 185 -12.20 4.55 30.08
C VAL A 185 -12.79 4.96 31.43
N PHE A 186 -12.21 4.51 32.55
CA PHE A 186 -12.72 4.86 33.89
C PHE A 186 -12.70 6.36 34.19
N GLU A 187 -11.65 7.07 33.78
CA GLU A 187 -11.60 8.54 33.87
C GLU A 187 -12.73 9.18 33.05
N ALA A 188 -12.98 8.66 31.84
CA ALA A 188 -14.06 9.11 30.97
C ALA A 188 -15.45 8.83 31.56
N LEU A 189 -15.66 7.76 32.33
CA LEU A 189 -16.94 7.53 33.03
C LEU A 189 -17.30 8.67 34.00
N GLY A 190 -16.30 9.37 34.53
CA GLY A 190 -16.47 10.55 35.38
C GLY A 190 -16.70 11.86 34.61
N GLY A 191 -16.67 11.82 33.28
CA GLY A 191 -16.86 12.99 32.43
C GLY A 191 -15.59 13.70 31.97
N TYR A 192 -14.41 13.09 32.18
CA TYR A 192 -13.11 13.69 31.87
C TYR A 192 -12.42 12.98 30.71
N ILE A 193 -11.84 13.75 29.79
CA ILE A 193 -11.00 13.18 28.73
C ILE A 193 -9.56 13.08 29.28
N PRO A 194 -8.95 11.87 29.32
CA PRO A 194 -7.58 11.69 29.80
C PRO A 194 -6.57 12.47 28.96
N ALA A 195 -5.59 13.11 29.62
CA ALA A 195 -4.53 13.86 28.94
C ALA A 195 -3.64 13.00 28.03
N SER A 196 -3.64 11.68 28.25
CA SER A 196 -2.92 10.71 27.43
C SER A 196 -3.53 10.46 26.05
N ILE A 197 -4.74 10.95 25.78
CA ILE A 197 -5.42 10.87 24.48
C ILE A 197 -5.57 12.30 23.94
N PRO A 198 -4.54 12.83 23.24
CA PRO A 198 -4.59 14.18 22.72
C PRO A 198 -5.66 14.30 21.64
N LYS A 199 -6.32 15.45 21.58
CA LYS A 199 -7.29 15.76 20.53
C LYS A 199 -6.60 15.75 19.15
N PRO A 200 -7.02 14.89 18.21
CA PRO A 200 -6.52 14.89 16.85
C PRO A 200 -6.90 16.20 16.13
N LYS A 201 -6.06 16.64 15.19
CA LYS A 201 -6.27 17.90 14.45
C LYS A 201 -7.59 17.94 13.66
N ASP A 202 -8.10 16.78 13.27
CA ASP A 202 -9.24 16.65 12.36
C ASP A 202 -10.58 16.39 13.09
N VAL A 203 -10.57 16.32 14.42
CA VAL A 203 -11.79 16.12 15.24
C VAL A 203 -12.21 17.47 15.82
N LYS A 204 -13.49 17.83 15.64
CA LYS A 204 -14.05 19.09 16.14
C LYS A 204 -14.33 19.07 17.64
#